data_AF-A0A969Y374-F1
#
_entry.id   AF-A0A969Y374-F1
#
_cell.length_a   1.000
_cell.length_b   1.000
_cell.length_c   1.000
_cell.angle_alpha   90.00
_cell.angle_beta   90.00
_cell.angle_gamma   90.00
#
_symmetry.space_group_name_H-M   'P 1'
#
loop_
_entity.id
_entity.type
_entity.pdbx_description
1 polymer ?
#
loop_
_entity_poly.entity_id
_entity_poly.type
_entity_poly.pdbx_seq_one_letter_code
_entity_poly.pdbx_strand_id
1 'polypeptide(L)' 'MMTQHLRYGGAKFTNNVSPEEINRFVRSLPPQDRESMAKVVAILEREGLITIDQHDISSSDEGFVHLYTDRHTES' A
#
# COMPACT_ATOMS: atom_id res chain seq x y z
N MET A 1 -3.99 21.75 -4.36
CA MET A 1 -3.42 20.54 -3.73
C MET A 1 -3.29 19.48 -4.83
N MET A 2 -2.08 19.18 -5.30
CA MET A 2 -1.86 18.14 -6.32
C MET A 2 -1.84 16.79 -5.60
N THR A 3 -2.96 16.08 -5.58
CA THR A 3 -3.00 14.68 -5.13
C THR A 3 -2.20 13.84 -6.12
N GLN A 4 -0.98 13.46 -5.73
CA GLN A 4 -0.16 12.57 -6.54
C GLN A 4 -0.73 11.15 -6.42
N HIS A 5 -1.60 10.81 -7.36
CA HIS A 5 -2.15 9.46 -7.51
C HIS A 5 -1.08 8.57 -8.16
N LEU A 6 -0.22 7.96 -7.35
CA LEU A 6 0.66 6.90 -7.82
C LEU A 6 -0.18 5.62 -7.98
N ARG A 7 -0.13 5.01 -9.16
CA ARG A 7 -0.68 3.67 -9.42
C ARG A 7 0.49 2.70 -9.51
N TYR A 8 0.56 1.74 -8.60
CA TYR A 8 1.51 0.62 -8.72
C TYR A 8 0.75 -0.69 -8.49
N GLY A 9 0.84 -1.63 -9.44
CA GLY A 9 0.19 -2.94 -9.36
C GLY A 9 -1.35 -2.92 -9.46
N GLY A 10 -1.95 -1.87 -10.02
CA GLY A 10 -3.41 -1.76 -10.17
C GLY A 10 -4.16 -1.26 -8.93
N ALA A 11 -3.49 -1.05 -7.80
CA ALA A 11 -4.07 -0.38 -6.64
C ALA A 11 -3.88 1.14 -6.74
N LYS A 12 -4.95 1.90 -6.53
CA LYS A 12 -4.87 3.35 -6.31
C LYS A 12 -4.63 3.62 -4.83
N PHE A 13 -3.59 4.38 -4.54
CA PHE A 13 -3.37 4.93 -3.21
C PHE A 13 -3.10 6.43 -3.30
N THR A 14 -3.43 7.11 -2.21
CA THR A 14 -3.12 8.52 -2.00
C THR A 14 -1.95 8.61 -1.03
N ASN A 15 -0.93 9.38 -1.42
CA ASN A 15 0.18 9.68 -0.52
C ASN A 15 -0.26 10.74 0.48
N ASN A 16 -0.19 10.42 1.77
CA ASN A 16 -0.47 11.39 2.84
C ASN A 16 0.75 12.25 3.16
N VAL A 17 1.94 11.73 2.84
CA VAL A 17 3.23 12.40 3.02
C VAL A 17 3.96 12.56 1.68
N SER A 18 5.08 13.28 1.72
CA SER A 18 5.93 13.46 0.53
C SER A 18 6.51 12.12 0.04
N PRO A 19 6.71 11.94 -1.29
CA PRO A 19 7.33 10.73 -1.83
C PRO A 19 8.73 10.47 -1.26
N GLU A 20 9.48 11.52 -0.90
CA GLU A 20 10.78 11.36 -0.24
C GLU A 20 10.64 10.65 1.11
N GLU A 21 9.59 10.97 1.86
CA GLU A 21 9.32 10.39 3.18
C GLU A 21 8.91 8.93 3.09
N ILE A 22 8.04 8.59 2.13
CA ILE A 22 7.69 7.20 1.81
C ILE A 22 8.97 6.42 1.45
N ASN A 23 9.80 6.96 0.56
CA ASN A 23 11.03 6.29 0.15
C ASN A 23 12.02 6.11 1.32
N ARG A 24 12.15 7.10 2.21
CA ARG A 24 12.95 6.97 3.44
C ARG A 24 12.41 5.86 4.33
N PHE A 25 11.10 5.83 4.53
CA PHE A 25 10.45 4.81 5.34
C PHE A 25 10.66 3.41 4.76
N VAL A 26 10.38 3.20 3.47
CA VAL A 26 10.59 1.91 2.78
C VAL A 26 12.06 1.46 2.88
N ARG A 27 13.02 2.39 2.75
CA ARG A 27 14.46 2.09 2.92
C ARG A 27 14.86 1.76 4.35
N SER A 28 14.06 2.13 5.35
CA SER A 28 14.29 1.77 6.75
C SER A 28 13.71 0.41 7.14
N LEU A 29 12.78 -0.14 6.35
CA LEU A 29 12.13 -1.43 6.64
C LEU A 29 13.13 -2.60 6.67
N PRO A 30 12.91 -3.68 7.42
CA PRO A 30 13.74 -4.88 7.32
C PRO A 30 13.75 -5.48 5.91
N PRO A 31 14.83 -6.14 5.45
CA PRO A 31 14.88 -6.77 4.13
C PRO A 31 13.72 -7.73 3.89
N GLN A 32 13.39 -8.56 4.89
CA GLN A 32 12.26 -9.49 4.84
C GLN A 32 10.89 -8.83 4.61
N ASP A 33 10.75 -7.55 4.95
CA ASP A 33 9.50 -6.82 4.79
C ASP A 33 9.43 -6.14 3.42
N ARG A 34 10.58 -5.93 2.78
CA ARG A 34 10.69 -5.38 1.42
C ARG A 34 10.60 -6.44 0.33
N GLU A 35 10.70 -7.73 0.68
CA GLU A 35 10.57 -8.85 -0.25
C GLU A 35 9.17 -8.99 -0.84
N SER A 36 8.14 -8.47 -0.14
CA SER A 36 6.76 -8.51 -0.61
C SER A 36 6.18 -7.11 -0.70
N MET A 37 5.78 -6.71 -1.91
CA MET A 37 5.14 -5.42 -2.17
C MET A 37 3.85 -5.24 -1.37
N ALA A 38 3.03 -6.30 -1.26
CA ALA A 38 1.80 -6.28 -0.47
C ALA A 38 2.08 -5.95 1.00
N LYS A 39 3.18 -6.47 1.54
CA LYS A 39 3.62 -6.21 2.92
C LYS A 39 4.10 -4.77 3.10
N VAL A 40 4.91 -4.26 2.18
CA VAL A 40 5.35 -2.86 2.19
C VAL A 40 4.15 -1.92 2.17
N VAL A 41 3.21 -2.13 1.24
CA VAL A 41 2.01 -1.30 1.10
C VAL A 41 1.12 -1.38 2.33
N ALA A 42 0.92 -2.58 2.92
CA ALA A 42 0.18 -2.73 4.17
C ALA A 42 0.85 -2.03 5.35
N ILE A 43 2.19 -2.02 5.44
CA ILE A 43 2.89 -1.27 6.48
C ILE A 43 2.74 0.23 6.25
N LEU A 44 2.90 0.72 5.01
CA LEU A 44 2.71 2.14 4.68
C LEU A 44 1.29 2.62 5.01
N GLU A 45 0.27 1.81 4.75
CA GLU A 45 -1.13 2.09 5.13
C GLU A 45 -1.28 2.10 6.65
N ARG A 46 -0.77 1.07 7.35
CA ARG A 46 -0.85 0.96 8.81
C ARG A 46 -0.19 2.12 9.54
N GLU A 47 0.93 2.61 9.02
CA GLU A 47 1.63 3.79 9.55
C GLU A 47 0.99 5.11 9.10
N GLY A 48 -0.05 5.08 8.27
CA GLY A 48 -0.78 6.25 7.79
C GLY A 48 -0.04 7.08 6.74
N LEU A 49 1.04 6.56 6.16
CA LEU A 49 1.86 7.25 5.14
C LEU A 49 1.14 7.28 3.78
N ILE A 50 0.32 6.26 3.52
CA ILE A 50 -0.56 6.19 2.36
C ILE A 50 -1.97 5.80 2.79
N THR A 51 -2.94 6.09 1.94
CA THR A 51 -4.32 5.60 2.08
C THR A 51 -4.71 4.88 0.81
N ILE A 52 -5.12 3.62 0.94
CA ILE A 52 -5.55 2.78 -0.17
C ILE A 52 -7.04 3.02 -0.37
N ASP A 53 -7.44 3.26 -1.62
CA ASP A 53 -8.86 3.33 -1.95
C ASP A 53 -9.41 1.92 -2.15
N GLN A 54 -10.10 1.42 -1.12
CA GLN A 54 -10.65 0.06 -1.10
C GLN A 54 -11.76 -0.14 -2.14
N HIS A 55 -12.37 0.93 -2.65
CA HIS A 55 -13.40 0.83 -3.69
C HIS A 55 -12.80 0.62 -5.09
N ASP A 56 -11.49 0.79 -5.26
CA ASP A 56 -10.80 0.78 -6.55
C ASP A 56 -9.54 -0.12 -6.51
N ILE A 57 -9.63 -1.24 -5.78
CA ILE A 57 -8.61 -2.29 -5.79
C ILE A 57 -8.87 -3.19 -7.01
N SER A 58 -8.28 -2.84 -8.15
CA SER A 58 -8.25 -3.69 -9.36
C SER A 58 -6.88 -4.34 -9.55
N SER A 59 -6.25 -4.79 -8.46
CA SER A 59 -4.90 -5.33 -8.52
C SER A 59 -4.89 -6.70 -9.23
N SER A 60 -3.96 -6.88 -10.16
CA SER A 60 -3.69 -8.18 -10.78
C SER A 60 -2.81 -9.09 -9.91
N ASP A 61 -2.30 -8.57 -8.79
CA ASP A 61 -1.56 -9.35 -7.80
C ASP A 61 -2.56 -10.05 -6.88
N GLU A 62 -2.72 -11.36 -7.05
CA GLU A 62 -3.62 -12.19 -6.23
C GLU A 62 -3.30 -12.09 -4.73
N GLY A 63 -2.01 -11.97 -4.36
CA GLY A 63 -1.59 -11.80 -2.97
C GLY A 63 -1.99 -10.45 -2.36
N PHE A 64 -2.12 -9.41 -3.18
CA PHE A 64 -2.63 -8.11 -2.74
C PHE A 64 -4.13 -8.18 -2.52
N VAL A 65 -4.87 -8.73 -3.48
CA VAL A 65 -6.32 -8.91 -3.38
C VAL A 65 -6.67 -9.75 -2.15
N HIS A 66 -6.00 -10.87 -1.94
CA HIS A 66 -6.26 -11.73 -0.79
C HIS A 66 -6.04 -11.00 0.55
N LEU A 67 -4.97 -10.22 0.71
CA LEU A 67 -4.69 -9.49 1.96
C LEU A 67 -5.80 -8.49 2.36
N TYR A 68 -6.48 -7.89 1.39
CA TYR A 68 -7.53 -6.88 1.64
C TYR A 68 -8.95 -7.44 1.52
N THR A 69 -9.16 -8.52 0.77
CA THR A 69 -10.45 -9.22 0.71
C THR A 69 -10.66 -10.14 1.91
N ASP A 70 -9.61 -10.78 2.44
CA ASP A 70 -9.70 -11.72 3.56
C ASP A 70 -10.00 -11.03 4.91
N ARG A 71 -9.59 -9.76 5.09
CA ARG A 71 -9.94 -8.95 6.27
C ARG A 71 -11.44 -8.59 6.39
N HIS A 72 -12.30 -9.03 5.48
CA HIS A 72 -13.74 -8.76 5.50
C HIS A 72 -14.62 -10.02 5.56
N THR A 73 -14.03 -11.20 5.75
CA THR A 73 -14.76 -12.48 5.88
C THR A 73 -14.77 -13.06 7.30
N GLU A 74 -14.49 -12.27 8.33
CA GLU A 74 -14.80 -12.64 9.72
C GLU A 74 -15.57 -11.50 10.39
N SER A 75 -16.90 -11.61 10.38
CA SER A 75 -17.82 -10.87 11.24
C SER A 75 -18.93 -11.79 11.72
#